data_AF-A0A5C7VMP5-F1
#
_entry.id   AF-A0A5C7VMP5-F1
#
_cell.length_a   1.000
_cell.length_b   1.000
_cell.length_c   1.000
_cell.angle_alpha   90.00
_cell.angle_beta   90.00
_cell.angle_gamma   90.00
#
_symmetry.space_group_name_H-M   'P 1'
#
loop_
_entity.id
_entity.type
_entity.pdbx_description
1 polymer ?
#
loop_
_entity_poly.entity_id
_entity_poly.type
_entity_poly.pdbx_seq_one_letter_code
_entity_poly.pdbx_strand_id
1 'polypeptide(L)' 'MAKIVVVTSGKGGVGKTTTSAAFSSGLALAGHKTAVIDFDVGLRNLDLIMGCERRVVYDLINVIQGEAN' A
#
# COMPACT_ATOMS: atom_id res chain seq x y z
N MET A 1 -8.26 -5.54 -18.13
CA MET A 1 -8.83 -4.52 -17.23
C MET A 1 -8.27 -4.79 -15.83
N ALA A 2 -7.79 -3.76 -15.12
CA ALA A 2 -7.27 -3.94 -13.76
C ALA A 2 -8.42 -4.15 -12.76
N LYS A 3 -8.19 -4.92 -11.69
CA LYS A 3 -9.13 -5.09 -10.58
C LYS A 3 -8.67 -4.23 -9.41
N ILE A 4 -9.59 -3.47 -8.82
CA ILE A 4 -9.33 -2.63 -7.64
C ILE A 4 -9.98 -3.32 -6.44
N VAL A 5 -9.18 -3.60 -5.41
CA VAL A 5 -9.63 -4.26 -4.17
C VAL A 5 -9.29 -3.37 -2.99
N VAL A 6 -10.29 -3.01 -2.19
CA VAL A 6 -10.09 -2.23 -0.96
C VAL A 6 -10.04 -3.16 0.25
N VAL A 7 -9.03 -3.00 1.10
CA VAL A 7 -8.93 -3.69 2.39
C VAL A 7 -9.35 -2.71 3.48
N THR A 8 -10.52 -2.94 4.09
CA THR A 8 -11.14 -2.01 5.05
C THR A 8 -11.67 -2.71 6.29
N SER A 9 -11.99 -1.94 7.33
CA SER A 9 -12.56 -2.39 8.59
C SER A 9 -13.10 -1.19 9.39
N GLY A 10 -14.08 -1.39 10.27
CA GLY A 10 -14.57 -0.34 11.16
C GLY A 10 -13.68 -0.01 12.38
N LYS A 11 -12.63 -0.82 12.66
CA LYS A 11 -11.80 -0.67 13.87
C LYS A 11 -10.31 -0.55 13.55
N GLY A 12 -9.58 0.24 14.34
CA GLY A 12 -8.11 0.32 14.30
C GLY A 12 -7.45 -0.98 14.81
N GLY A 13 -6.25 -1.29 14.32
CA GLY A 13 -5.43 -2.40 14.84
C GLY A 13 -5.89 -3.83 14.48
N VAL A 14 -6.85 -4.01 13.56
CA VAL A 14 -7.37 -5.35 13.19
C VAL A 14 -6.56 -6.07 12.09
N GLY A 15 -5.40 -5.54 11.70
CA GLY A 15 -4.53 -6.19 10.71
C GLY A 15 -4.81 -5.86 9.24
N LYS A 16 -5.46 -4.71 8.94
CA LYS A 16 -5.67 -4.23 7.56
C LYS A 16 -4.37 -4.18 6.77
N THR A 17 -3.36 -3.47 7.27
CA THR A 17 -2.08 -3.28 6.57
C THR A 17 -1.33 -4.60 6.38
N THR A 18 -1.31 -5.46 7.41
CA THR A 18 -0.74 -6.81 7.32
C THR A 18 -1.43 -7.63 6.23
N THR A 19 -2.75 -7.57 6.17
CA THR A 19 -3.55 -8.28 5.15
C THR A 19 -3.26 -7.72 3.76
N SER A 20 -3.22 -6.39 3.58
CA SER A 20 -2.90 -5.75 2.30
C SER A 20 -1.50 -6.15 1.79
N ALA A 21 -0.50 -6.13 2.66
CA ALA A 21 0.88 -6.51 2.31
C ALA A 21 0.97 -7.99 1.91
N ALA A 22 0.42 -8.90 2.70
CA ALA A 22 0.47 -10.33 2.43
C ALA A 22 -0.34 -10.71 1.18
N PHE A 23 -1.55 -10.18 1.03
CA PHE A 23 -2.42 -10.46 -0.10
C PHE A 23 -1.82 -9.96 -1.42
N SER A 24 -1.33 -8.72 -1.46
CA SER A 24 -0.70 -8.17 -2.65
C SER A 24 0.60 -8.88 -3.02
N SER A 25 1.42 -9.24 -2.02
CA SER A 25 2.64 -10.02 -2.23
C SER A 25 2.32 -11.40 -2.80
N GLY A 26 1.30 -12.08 -2.29
CA GLY A 26 0.84 -13.38 -2.82
C GLY A 26 0.40 -13.29 -4.28
N LEU A 27 -0.37 -12.26 -4.65
CA LEU A 27 -0.76 -12.02 -6.04
C LEU A 27 0.46 -11.76 -6.95
N ALA A 28 1.42 -10.96 -6.49
CA ALA A 28 2.65 -10.70 -7.22
C ALA A 28 3.49 -11.97 -7.43
N LEU A 29 3.64 -12.80 -6.38
CA LEU A 29 4.34 -14.08 -6.44
C LEU A 29 3.65 -15.08 -7.38
N ALA A 30 2.32 -14.99 -7.52
CA ALA A 30 1.55 -15.77 -8.49
C ALA A 30 1.65 -15.23 -9.95
N GLY A 31 2.49 -14.23 -10.21
CA GLY A 31 2.71 -13.68 -11.54
C GLY A 31 1.74 -12.58 -11.96
N HIS A 32 0.87 -12.11 -11.07
CA HIS A 32 -0.02 -10.99 -11.36
C HIS A 32 0.70 -9.65 -11.13
N LYS A 33 0.66 -8.76 -12.13
CA LYS A 33 1.16 -7.39 -11.97
C LYS A 33 0.31 -6.66 -10.94
N THR A 34 0.85 -6.51 -9.74
CA THR A 34 0.12 -6.05 -8.55
C THR A 34 0.76 -4.80 -7.98
N ALA A 35 -0.05 -3.81 -7.62
CA ALA A 35 0.35 -2.65 -6.83
C ALA A 35 -0.50 -2.62 -5.56
N VAL A 36 0.13 -2.29 -4.43
CA VAL A 36 -0.54 -2.05 -3.16
C VAL A 36 -0.31 -0.60 -2.76
N ILE A 37 -1.39 0.08 -2.37
CA ILE A 37 -1.39 1.53 -2.12
C ILE A 37 -1.76 1.74 -0.65
N ASP A 38 -0.93 2.50 0.07
CA ASP A 38 -1.25 2.94 1.42
C ASP A 38 -2.16 4.17 1.35
N PHE A 39 -3.32 4.09 1.99
CA PHE A 39 -4.25 5.22 2.14
C PHE A 39 -4.27 5.75 3.58
N ASP A 40 -3.39 5.25 4.46
CA ASP A 40 -3.20 5.77 5.81
C ASP A 40 -2.22 6.95 5.78
N VAL A 41 -2.75 8.16 5.61
CA VAL A 41 -1.98 9.41 5.50
C VAL A 41 -1.28 9.78 6.82
N GLY A 42 -1.70 9.21 7.96
CA GLY A 42 -1.23 9.60 9.28
C GLY A 42 -0.05 8.80 9.81
N LEU A 43 -0.09 7.47 9.70
CA LEU A 43 0.84 6.59 10.42
C LEU A 43 1.78 5.77 9.53
N ARG A 44 1.68 5.86 8.20
CA ARG A 44 2.59 5.23 7.20
C ARG A 44 3.08 3.85 7.63
N ASN A 45 2.21 2.85 7.53
CA ASN A 45 2.49 1.52 8.07
C ASN A 45 2.83 0.50 6.97
N LEU A 46 2.44 0.74 5.73
CA LEU A 46 2.63 -0.25 4.67
C LEU A 46 4.08 -0.40 4.25
N ASP A 47 4.78 0.72 4.08
CA ASP A 47 6.20 0.76 3.71
C ASP A 47 7.09 0.08 4.75
N LEU A 48 6.80 0.27 6.05
CA LEU A 48 7.44 -0.44 7.15
C LEU A 48 7.25 -1.96 7.05
N ILE A 49 6.03 -2.43 6.82
CA ILE A 49 5.74 -3.87 6.69
C ILE A 49 6.43 -4.45 5.43
N MET A 50 6.51 -3.67 4.36
CA MET A 50 7.12 -4.07 3.09
C MET A 50 8.65 -3.92 3.06
N GLY A 51 9.26 -3.36 4.11
CA GLY A 51 10.71 -3.11 4.19
C GLY A 51 11.21 -2.14 3.11
N CYS A 52 10.41 -1.13 2.79
CA CYS A 52 10.76 -0.10 1.81
C CYS A 52 10.73 1.32 2.36
N GLU A 53 10.63 1.50 3.67
CA GLU A 53 10.53 2.79 4.36
C GLU A 53 11.71 3.73 4.04
N ARG A 54 12.93 3.18 3.89
CA ARG A 54 14.13 3.97 3.52
C ARG A 54 14.24 4.27 2.03
N ARG A 55 13.30 3.78 1.23
CA ARG A 55 13.23 3.99 -0.23
C ARG A 55 12.09 4.92 -0.63
N VAL A 56 11.33 5.44 0.33
CA VAL A 56 10.25 6.39 0.09
C VAL A 56 10.84 7.77 -0.18
N VAL A 57 10.68 8.26 -1.41
CA VAL A 57 11.11 9.62 -1.83
C VAL A 57 9.90 10.54 -2.00
N TYR A 58 8.83 10.01 -2.59
CA TYR A 58 7.55 10.67 -2.79
C TYR A 58 6.42 9.78 -2.28
N ASP A 59 5.35 10.39 -1.79
CA ASP A 59 4.13 9.68 -1.42
C ASP A 59 2.97 10.00 -2.36
N LEU A 60 1.80 9.41 -2.07
CA LEU A 60 0.59 9.57 -2.87
C LEU A 60 0.14 11.04 -2.96
N ILE A 61 0.37 11.84 -1.92
CA ILE A 61 -0.01 13.25 -1.89
C ILE A 61 0.87 14.04 -2.84
N ASN A 62 2.19 13.80 -2.86
CA ASN A 62 3.10 14.45 -3.80
C ASN A 62 2.70 14.18 -5.27
N VAL A 63 2.30 12.94 -5.58
CA VAL A 63 1.83 12.58 -6.93
C VAL A 63 0.55 13.31 -7.29
N ILE A 64 -0.43 13.38 -6.37
CA ILE A 64 -1.69 14.11 -6.60
C ILE A 64 -1.44 15.61 -6.81
N GLN A 65 -0.44 16.17 -6.14
CA GLN A 65 -0.06 17.59 -6.25
C GLN A 65 0.85 17.89 -7.45
N GLY A 66 1.33 16.88 -8.17
CA GLY A 66 2.24 17.06 -9.30
C GLY A 66 3.69 17.38 -8.89
N GLU A 67 4.08 17.03 -7.68
CA GLU A 67 5.42 17.30 -7.10
C GLU A 67 6.41 16.13 -7.30
N ALA A 68 5.97 15.05 -7.94
CA ALA A 68 6.75 13.83 -8.19
C ALA A 68 6.96 13.59 -9.70
N ASN A 69 7.73 14.49 -10.35
CA ASN A 69 8.07 14.43 -11.79
C ASN A 69 9.46 13.86 -12.07
#